data_AF-A0A971ITQ8-F1
#
_entry.id   AF-A0A971ITQ8-F1
#
_cell.length_a   1.000
_cell.length_b   1.000
_cell.length_c   1.000
_cell.angle_alpha   90.00
_cell.angle_beta   90.00
_cell.angle_gamma   90.00
#
_symmetry.space_group_name_H-M   'P 1'
#
loop_
_entity.id
_entity.type
_entity.pdbx_description
1 polymer ?
#
loop_
_entity_poly.entity_id
_entity_poly.type
_entity_poly.pdbx_seq_one_letter_code
_entity_poly.pdbx_strand_id
1 'polypeptide(L)'
;MYPIEYHNRYGHMYPSIDPCIEHGMVMPIMYPEIYYRIYPHVHRICDRMDNPYMYYPSEALVESMINECYDACVREMPDLIHYADLKAHETDSIDAAQFRRRPLLRDLIAIILISELFRRRRRIRYGF
;
A
#
# COMPACT_ATOMS: atom_id res chain seq x y z
N MET A 1 16.98 6.01 -2.02
CA MET A 1 17.13 5.97 -0.55
C MET A 1 15.98 6.75 0.07
N TYR A 2 15.53 6.36 1.26
CA TYR A 2 14.48 7.08 1.99
C TYR A 2 14.88 7.25 3.48
N PRO A 3 14.29 8.21 4.22
CA PRO A 3 14.69 8.48 5.61
C PRO A 3 14.43 7.29 6.55
N ILE A 4 15.28 7.09 7.54
CA ILE A 4 15.10 6.05 8.57
C ILE A 4 13.78 6.19 9.35
N GLU A 5 13.26 7.40 9.51
CA GLU A 5 11.96 7.65 10.16
C GLU A 5 10.81 6.97 9.43
N TYR A 6 10.81 7.01 8.09
CA TYR A 6 9.85 6.29 7.28
C TYR A 6 10.00 4.79 7.51
N HIS A 7 11.22 4.27 7.55
CA HIS A 7 11.47 2.85 7.80
C HIS A 7 10.90 2.41 9.15
N ASN A 8 11.16 3.19 10.21
CA ASN A 8 10.70 2.84 11.55
C ASN A 8 9.18 2.84 11.66
N ARG A 9 8.50 3.73 10.95
CA ARG A 9 7.03 3.85 10.96
C ARG A 9 6.33 2.86 10.02
N TYR A 10 6.94 2.55 8.88
CA TYR A 10 6.27 1.86 7.77
C TYR A 10 6.97 0.58 7.28
N GLY A 11 8.21 0.32 7.72
CA GLY A 11 9.06 -0.81 7.32
C GLY A 11 8.57 -2.19 7.78
N HIS A 12 7.39 -2.27 8.37
CA HIS A 12 6.81 -3.48 8.94
C HIS A 12 6.42 -4.57 7.90
N MET A 13 6.46 -4.29 6.59
CA MET A 13 6.07 -5.29 5.57
C MET A 13 7.09 -6.42 5.40
N TYR A 14 8.33 -6.21 5.88
CA TYR A 14 9.38 -7.21 5.83
C TYR A 14 10.04 -7.40 7.20
N PRO A 15 9.38 -8.09 8.14
CA PRO A 15 10.00 -8.40 9.43
C PRO A 15 11.24 -9.30 9.30
N SER A 16 11.48 -9.91 8.13
CA SER A 16 12.56 -10.88 7.88
C SER A 16 13.68 -10.35 6.98
N ILE A 17 13.66 -9.07 6.57
CA ILE A 17 14.71 -8.47 5.75
C ILE A 17 15.30 -7.30 6.53
N ASP A 18 16.59 -7.41 6.86
CA ASP A 18 17.31 -6.30 7.47
C ASP A 18 17.62 -5.23 6.41
N PRO A 19 17.14 -3.99 6.58
CA PRO A 19 17.46 -2.91 5.68
C PRO A 19 18.95 -2.57 5.75
N CYS A 20 19.57 -2.29 4.59
CA CYS A 20 20.85 -1.61 4.59
C CYS A 20 20.62 -0.13 4.96
N ILE A 21 21.31 0.34 6.01
CA ILE A 21 21.22 1.72 6.52
C ILE A 21 22.57 2.38 6.33
N GLU A 22 22.58 3.52 5.64
CA GLU A 22 23.78 4.30 5.37
C GLU A 22 23.51 5.78 5.67
N HIS A 23 24.32 6.42 6.54
CA HIS A 23 24.17 7.83 6.91
C HIS A 23 22.74 8.27 7.34
N GLY A 24 21.99 7.39 8.02
CA GLY A 24 20.60 7.67 8.44
C GLY A 24 19.55 7.51 7.34
N MET A 25 19.95 6.99 6.18
CA MET A 25 19.07 6.68 5.05
C MET A 25 18.97 5.17 4.86
N VAL A 26 17.78 4.70 4.53
CA VAL A 26 17.53 3.30 4.22
C VAL A 26 17.54 3.07 2.71
N MET A 27 18.25 2.03 2.30
CA MET A 27 18.24 1.57 0.92
C MET A 27 16.85 1.02 0.55
N PRO A 28 16.28 1.43 -0.61
CA PRO A 28 15.05 0.84 -1.12
C PRO A 28 15.21 -0.68 -1.24
N ILE A 29 14.21 -1.40 -0.78
CA ILE A 29 14.08 -2.84 -0.99
C ILE A 29 13.53 -3.04 -2.42
N MET A 30 13.34 -4.28 -2.87
CA MET A 30 12.85 -4.64 -4.20
C MET A 30 11.45 -4.10 -4.58
N TYR A 31 10.82 -3.25 -3.75
CA TYR A 31 9.54 -2.64 -4.08
C TYR A 31 9.70 -1.42 -5.00
N PRO A 32 8.72 -1.18 -5.87
CA PRO A 32 8.72 -0.01 -6.74
C PRO A 32 8.43 1.27 -5.94
N GLU A 33 8.85 2.42 -6.46
CA GLU A 33 8.69 3.72 -5.76
C GLU A 33 7.23 4.03 -5.37
N ILE A 34 6.28 3.70 -6.26
CA ILE A 34 4.84 3.88 -6.04
C ILE A 34 4.36 3.21 -4.74
N TYR A 35 4.95 2.09 -4.34
CA TYR A 35 4.62 1.44 -3.09
C TYR A 35 4.95 2.32 -1.89
N TYR A 36 6.16 2.89 -1.86
CA TYR A 36 6.61 3.75 -0.76
C TYR A 36 5.77 5.04 -0.65
N ARG A 37 5.24 5.50 -1.77
CA ARG A 37 4.35 6.66 -1.81
C ARG A 37 2.93 6.34 -1.32
N ILE A 38 2.36 5.20 -1.72
CA ILE A 38 0.99 4.81 -1.35
C ILE A 38 0.90 4.33 0.10
N TYR A 39 1.91 3.61 0.57
CA TYR A 39 1.85 2.87 1.84
C TYR A 39 1.50 3.75 3.06
N PRO A 40 2.03 4.98 3.23
CA PRO A 40 1.62 5.88 4.32
C PRO A 40 0.12 6.21 4.34
N HIS A 41 -0.53 6.30 3.18
CA HIS A 41 -1.96 6.57 3.07
C HIS A 41 -2.76 5.35 3.51
N VAL A 42 -2.40 4.18 2.99
CA VAL A 42 -3.01 2.91 3.39
C VAL A 42 -2.86 2.68 4.88
N HIS A 43 -1.68 2.91 5.43
CA HIS A 43 -1.40 2.75 6.85
C HIS A 43 -2.30 3.65 7.72
N ARG A 44 -2.45 4.93 7.35
CA ARG A 44 -3.36 5.87 8.04
C ARG A 44 -4.81 5.41 8.03
N ILE A 45 -5.28 4.86 6.91
CA ILE A 45 -6.65 4.33 6.78
C ILE A 45 -6.83 3.08 7.64
N CYS A 46 -5.85 2.18 7.66
CA CYS A 46 -5.85 1.02 8.55
C CYS A 46 -5.81 1.41 10.03
N ASP A 47 -5.05 2.44 10.42
CA ASP A 47 -4.99 2.95 11.80
C ASP A 47 -6.35 3.42 12.30
N ARG A 48 -7.10 4.15 11.46
CA ARG A 48 -8.44 4.63 11.82
C ARG A 48 -9.45 3.51 12.04
N MET A 49 -9.24 2.38 11.38
CA MET A 49 -10.13 1.21 11.43
C MET A 49 -9.62 0.11 12.37
N ASP A 50 -8.58 0.40 13.16
CA ASP A 50 -7.97 -0.57 14.06
C ASP A 50 -8.86 -0.79 15.29
N ASN A 51 -9.85 -1.67 15.14
CA ASN A 51 -10.77 -2.06 16.18
C ASN A 51 -10.46 -3.49 16.66
N PRO A 52 -10.04 -3.68 17.93
CA PRO A 52 -9.67 -5.00 18.46
C PRO A 52 -10.84 -5.99 18.51
N TYR A 53 -12.09 -5.53 18.44
CA TYR A 53 -13.29 -6.36 18.47
C TYR A 53 -13.82 -6.73 17.07
N MET A 54 -13.19 -6.23 16.00
CA MET A 54 -13.62 -6.46 14.62
C MET A 54 -12.73 -7.47 13.90
N TYR A 55 -13.23 -8.70 13.77
CA TYR A 55 -12.50 -9.81 13.15
C TYR A 55 -12.20 -9.56 11.66
N TYR A 56 -13.16 -9.00 10.92
CA TYR A 56 -13.00 -8.72 9.49
C TYR A 56 -13.94 -7.60 9.00
N PRO A 57 -13.44 -6.62 8.23
CA PRO A 57 -14.31 -5.63 7.59
C PRO A 57 -15.13 -6.28 6.48
N SER A 58 -16.38 -5.88 6.35
CA SER A 58 -17.22 -6.30 5.22
C SER A 58 -16.60 -5.83 3.90
N GLU A 59 -16.95 -6.50 2.81
CA GLU A 59 -16.48 -6.12 1.47
C GLU A 59 -16.78 -4.66 1.15
N ALA A 60 -18.02 -4.21 1.42
CA ALA A 60 -18.43 -2.82 1.24
C ALA A 60 -17.57 -1.82 2.05
N LEU A 61 -17.13 -2.20 3.25
CA LEU A 61 -16.24 -1.39 4.06
C LEU A 61 -14.81 -1.36 3.51
N VAL A 62 -14.32 -2.49 2.99
CA VAL A 62 -13.02 -2.50 2.30
C VAL A 62 -13.06 -1.64 1.05
N GLU A 63 -14.14 -1.70 0.27
CA GLU A 63 -14.30 -0.85 -0.91
C GLU A 63 -14.34 0.63 -0.57
N SER A 64 -15.02 1.03 0.52
CA SER A 64 -15.02 2.42 0.95
C SER A 64 -13.64 2.89 1.42
N MET A 65 -12.90 2.04 2.13
CA MET A 65 -11.51 2.31 2.54
C MET A 65 -10.58 2.48 1.32
N ILE A 66 -10.75 1.65 0.28
CA ILE A 66 -9.99 1.75 -0.96
C ILE A 66 -10.29 3.07 -1.67
N ASN A 67 -11.57 3.45 -1.78
CA ASN A 67 -11.97 4.69 -2.43
C ASN A 67 -11.43 5.91 -1.67
N GLU A 68 -11.53 5.92 -0.34
CA GLU A 68 -10.96 6.99 0.50
C GLU A 68 -9.45 7.12 0.33
N CYS A 69 -8.73 6.00 0.28
CA CYS A 69 -7.29 6.01 0.04
C CYS A 69 -6.96 6.49 -1.38
N TYR A 70 -7.74 6.08 -2.38
CA TYR A 70 -7.57 6.52 -3.76
C TYR A 70 -7.73 8.03 -3.89
N ASP A 71 -8.80 8.59 -3.32
CA ASP A 71 -9.08 10.03 -3.34
C ASP A 71 -7.96 10.82 -2.64
N ALA A 72 -7.44 10.30 -1.51
CA ALA A 72 -6.31 10.89 -0.81
C ALA A 72 -5.02 10.88 -1.67
N CYS A 73 -4.73 9.78 -2.35
CA CYS A 73 -3.58 9.66 -3.25
C CYS A 73 -3.70 10.60 -4.46
N VAL A 74 -4.88 10.69 -5.08
CA VAL A 74 -5.15 11.59 -6.22
C VAL A 74 -4.98 13.04 -5.82
N ARG A 75 -5.45 13.42 -4.63
CA ARG A 75 -5.35 14.80 -4.13
C ARG A 75 -3.94 15.19 -3.75
N GLU A 76 -3.19 14.31 -3.08
CA GLU A 76 -1.84 14.61 -2.55
C GLU A 76 -0.74 14.37 -3.59
N MET A 77 -0.95 13.49 -4.57
CA MET A 77 0.06 13.05 -5.53
C MET A 77 -0.55 12.84 -6.93
N PRO A 78 -0.94 13.91 -7.64
CA PRO A 78 -1.53 13.79 -8.99
C PRO A 78 -0.56 13.11 -9.99
N ASP A 79 0.75 13.29 -9.83
CA ASP A 79 1.79 12.67 -10.65
C ASP A 79 1.75 11.13 -10.61
N LEU A 80 1.22 10.55 -9.54
CA LEU A 80 1.13 9.10 -9.35
C LEU A 80 0.14 8.46 -10.32
N ILE A 81 -0.88 9.22 -10.74
CA ILE A 81 -1.89 8.79 -11.71
C ILE A 81 -1.21 8.59 -13.07
N HIS A 82 -0.44 9.59 -13.50
CA HIS A 82 0.36 9.52 -14.72
C HIS A 82 1.37 8.37 -14.70
N TYR A 83 2.03 8.13 -13.55
CA TYR A 83 2.95 6.99 -13.41
C TYR A 83 2.24 5.63 -13.53
N ALA A 84 1.06 5.48 -12.92
CA ALA A 84 0.27 4.26 -13.02
C ALA A 84 -0.24 4.02 -14.45
N ASP A 85 -0.68 5.08 -15.14
CA ASP A 85 -1.17 5.01 -16.52
C ASP A 85 -0.04 4.72 -17.53
N LEU A 86 1.13 5.34 -17.36
CA LEU A 86 2.31 5.08 -18.21
C LEU A 86 2.77 3.62 -18.09
N LYS A 87 2.81 3.07 -16.87
CA LYS A 87 3.12 1.67 -16.61
C LYS A 87 2.09 0.71 -17.21
N ALA A 88 0.81 1.09 -17.20
CA ALA A 88 -0.27 0.30 -17.83
C ALA A 88 -0.06 0.19 -19.35
N HIS A 89 0.26 1.32 -19.98
CA HIS A 89 0.42 1.39 -21.42
C HIS A 89 1.68 0.68 -21.95
N GLU A 90 2.77 0.58 -21.18
CA GLU A 90 3.92 -0.26 -21.54
C GLU A 90 3.54 -1.76 -21.59
N THR A 91 2.64 -2.20 -20.70
CA THR A 91 2.17 -3.60 -20.65
C THR A 91 1.06 -3.92 -21.66
N ASP A 92 0.39 -2.92 -22.23
CA ASP A 92 -0.69 -3.08 -23.22
C ASP A 92 -0.21 -3.63 -24.59
N SER A 93 1.09 -3.87 -24.78
CA SER A 93 1.63 -4.51 -25.99
C SER A 93 1.36 -6.02 -26.07
N ILE A 94 0.82 -6.65 -25.02
CA ILE A 94 0.62 -8.11 -24.93
C ILE A 94 -0.79 -8.48 -24.43
N ASP A 95 -1.85 -8.03 -25.12
CA ASP A 95 -3.26 -8.50 -24.95
C ASP A 95 -4.06 -7.89 -23.77
N ALA A 96 -4.76 -6.76 -23.96
CA ALA A 96 -5.58 -6.17 -22.87
C ALA A 96 -6.91 -5.50 -23.26
N ALA A 97 -7.49 -5.78 -24.43
CA ALA A 97 -8.83 -5.28 -24.79
C ALA A 97 -9.99 -5.78 -23.87
N GLN A 98 -9.72 -6.64 -22.89
CA GLN A 98 -10.75 -7.33 -22.09
C GLN A 98 -10.84 -6.91 -20.60
N PHE A 99 -9.87 -6.19 -20.02
CA PHE A 99 -10.01 -5.68 -18.64
C PHE A 99 -10.63 -4.29 -18.65
N ARG A 100 -11.95 -4.22 -18.44
CA ARG A 100 -12.69 -2.98 -18.19
C ARG A 100 -12.08 -2.21 -17.00
N ARG A 101 -11.11 -1.35 -17.28
CA ARG A 101 -10.72 -0.09 -16.61
C ARG A 101 -11.04 0.00 -15.11
N ARG A 102 -10.60 -0.95 -14.30
CA ARG A 102 -10.30 -0.63 -12.90
C ARG A 102 -8.93 0.04 -12.91
N PRO A 103 -8.77 1.26 -12.37
CA PRO A 103 -7.47 1.93 -12.42
C PRO A 103 -6.47 1.06 -11.65
N LEU A 104 -5.33 0.72 -12.27
CA LEU A 104 -4.30 -0.16 -11.66
C LEU A 104 -3.91 0.32 -10.25
N LEU A 105 -3.97 1.63 -10.02
CA LEU A 105 -3.77 2.25 -8.73
C LEU A 105 -4.76 1.76 -7.66
N ARG A 106 -6.05 1.62 -7.99
CA ARG A 106 -7.08 1.14 -7.05
C ARG A 106 -6.84 -0.31 -6.65
N ASP A 107 -6.46 -1.16 -7.60
CA ASP A 107 -6.17 -2.56 -7.32
C ASP A 107 -4.85 -2.70 -6.52
N LEU A 108 -3.84 -1.88 -6.80
CA LEU A 108 -2.63 -1.81 -6.01
C LEU A 108 -2.92 -1.37 -4.57
N ILE A 109 -3.73 -0.33 -4.38
CA ILE A 109 -4.20 0.12 -3.06
C ILE A 109 -4.93 -1.02 -2.34
N ALA A 110 -5.83 -1.73 -3.03
CA ALA A 110 -6.57 -2.85 -2.47
C ALA A 110 -5.64 -3.96 -1.95
N ILE A 111 -4.65 -4.36 -2.75
CA ILE A 111 -3.67 -5.39 -2.37
C ILE A 111 -2.89 -4.96 -1.13
N ILE A 112 -2.36 -3.73 -1.10
CA ILE A 112 -1.57 -3.22 0.02
C ILE A 112 -2.44 -3.12 1.28
N LEU A 113 -3.67 -2.63 1.16
CA LEU A 113 -4.60 -2.43 2.26
C LEU A 113 -5.04 -3.74 2.90
N ILE A 114 -5.41 -4.74 2.10
CA ILE A 114 -5.78 -6.06 2.61
C ILE A 114 -4.56 -6.74 3.27
N SER A 115 -3.38 -6.65 2.64
CA SER A 115 -2.14 -7.20 3.20
C SER A 115 -1.80 -6.58 4.56
N GLU A 116 -1.99 -5.27 4.70
CA GLU A 116 -1.77 -4.52 5.94
C GLU A 116 -2.75 -4.95 7.05
N LEU A 117 -4.05 -5.05 6.72
CA LEU A 117 -5.08 -5.51 7.65
C LEU A 117 -4.79 -6.93 8.17
N PHE A 118 -4.35 -7.83 7.29
CA PHE A 118 -4.02 -9.20 7.69
C PHE A 118 -2.78 -9.24 8.57
N ARG A 119 -1.78 -8.42 8.26
CA ARG A 119 -0.54 -8.36 9.04
C ARG A 119 -0.79 -7.88 10.47
N ARG A 120 -1.56 -6.82 10.66
CA ARG A 120 -1.90 -6.27 11.99
C ARG A 120 -2.59 -7.31 12.87
N ARG A 121 -3.54 -8.06 12.30
CA ARG A 121 -4.29 -9.09 13.03
C ARG A 121 -3.45 -10.34 13.36
N ARG A 122 -2.46 -10.69 12.54
CA ARG A 122 -1.56 -11.82 12.84
C ARG A 122 -0.70 -11.56 14.09
N ARG A 123 -0.35 -10.31 14.39
CA ARG A 123 0.43 -9.96 15.59
C ARG A 123 -0.33 -10.21 16.91
N ILE A 124 -1.66 -10.13 16.90
CA ILE A 124 -2.50 -10.37 18.09
C ILE A 124 -2.47 -11.85 18.53
N ARG A 125 -2.17 -12.79 17.64
CA ARG A 125 -2.18 -14.24 17.95
C ARG A 125 -0.93 -14.77 18.66
N TYR A 126 0.13 -13.98 18.82
CA TYR A 126 1.35 -14.38 19.56
C TYR A 126 1.43 -13.75 20.95
N GLY A 127 0.29 -13.68 21.63
CA GLY A 127 0.17 -13.26 23.03
C GLY A 127 -0.57 -14.30 23.85
N PHE A 128 0.01 -15.49 23.98
CA PHE A 128 -0.31 -16.50 25.00
C PHE A 128 0.99 -17.21 25.40
#